data_AF-A0A820RVV5-F1
#
_entry.id   AF-A0A820RVV5-F1
#
_cell.length_a   1.000
_cell.length_b   1.000
_cell.length_c   1.000
_cell.angle_alpha   90.00
_cell.angle_beta   90.00
_cell.angle_gamma   90.00
#
_symmetry.space_group_name_H-M   'P 1'
#
loop_
_entity.id
_entity.type
_entity.pdbx_description
1 polymer ?
#
loop_
_entity_poly.entity_id
_entity_poly.type
_entity_poly.pdbx_seq_one_letter_code
_entity_poly.pdbx_strand_id
1 'polypeptide(L)'
;EEPVMVIVTSSTGDGEPPSNASKFWRKIRREKNPQYLSHMKYTVLGLGDTNYSNFCNCGRVLDRRFEELGATRFYPSAWADDAVGFLFNN
;
A
#
# COMPACT_ATOMS: atom_id res chain seq x y z
N GLU A 1 -5.40 -17.89 -14.61
CA GLU A 1 -5.79 -17.37 -13.29
C GLU A 1 -5.49 -15.87 -13.24
N GLU A 2 -6.28 -15.08 -12.53
CA GLU A 2 -6.00 -13.64 -12.36
C GLU A 2 -4.79 -13.48 -11.42
N PRO A 3 -3.78 -12.66 -11.77
CA PRO A 3 -2.61 -12.45 -10.93
C PRO A 3 -2.99 -11.81 -9.59
N VAL A 4 -2.36 -12.31 -8.53
CA VAL A 4 -2.49 -11.79 -7.16
C VAL A 4 -1.19 -11.09 -6.76
N MET A 5 -1.31 -9.86 -6.28
CA MET A 5 -0.19 -9.07 -5.75
C MET A 5 -0.40 -8.78 -4.26
N VAL A 6 0.56 -9.20 -3.43
CA VAL A 6 0.61 -8.80 -2.01
C VAL A 6 1.67 -7.72 -1.87
N ILE A 7 1.26 -6.53 -1.41
CA ILE A 7 2.16 -5.40 -1.23
C ILE A 7 2.48 -5.27 0.26
N VAL A 8 3.76 -5.36 0.60
CA VAL A 8 4.26 -5.08 1.96
C VAL A 8 5.20 -3.89 1.87
N THR A 9 4.88 -2.80 2.58
CA THR A 9 5.69 -1.58 2.51
C THR A 9 5.71 -0.84 3.83
N SER A 10 6.89 -0.33 4.21
CA SER A 10 6.99 0.66 5.27
C SER A 10 6.66 2.06 4.75
N SER A 11 6.60 3.03 5.67
CA SER A 11 6.59 4.46 5.37
C SER A 11 7.87 5.09 5.91
N THR A 12 8.42 6.08 5.19
CA THR A 12 9.66 6.76 5.58
C THR A 12 9.45 8.27 5.74
N GLY A 13 10.15 8.88 6.68
CA GLY A 13 10.04 10.32 6.97
C GLY A 13 8.60 10.74 7.18
N ASP A 14 8.13 11.70 6.38
CA ASP A 14 6.77 12.24 6.44
C ASP A 14 5.72 11.34 5.73
N GLY A 15 5.89 10.02 5.76
CA GLY A 15 4.93 9.09 5.15
C GLY A 15 5.17 8.80 3.66
N GLU A 16 6.36 9.12 3.15
CA GLU A 16 6.78 8.84 1.78
C GLU A 16 7.16 7.36 1.57
N PRO A 17 7.15 6.85 0.33
CA PRO A 17 7.58 5.49 0.05
C PRO A 17 9.07 5.30 0.35
N PRO A 18 9.46 4.11 0.83
CA PRO A 18 10.86 3.75 0.98
C PRO A 18 11.64 3.91 -0.34
N SER A 19 12.96 4.13 -0.24
CA SER A 19 13.81 4.43 -1.39
C SER A 19 13.79 3.34 -2.47
N ASN A 20 13.68 2.06 -2.08
CA ASN A 20 13.55 0.94 -3.00
C ASN A 20 12.18 0.90 -3.71
N ALA A 21 11.14 1.51 -3.14
CA ALA A 21 9.79 1.58 -3.70
C ALA A 21 9.52 2.87 -4.50
N SER A 22 10.38 3.90 -4.41
CA SER A 22 10.10 5.21 -5.01
C SER A 22 9.91 5.18 -6.53
N LYS A 23 10.65 4.31 -7.25
CA LYS A 23 10.47 4.14 -8.72
C LYS A 23 9.12 3.54 -9.06
N PHE A 24 8.72 2.51 -8.31
CA PHE A 24 7.43 1.85 -8.45
C PHE A 24 6.28 2.81 -8.16
N TRP A 25 6.33 3.50 -7.02
CA TRP A 25 5.32 4.49 -6.65
C TRP A 25 5.18 5.57 -7.72
N ARG A 26 6.29 6.12 -8.22
CA ARG A 26 6.26 7.15 -9.26
C ARG A 26 5.57 6.68 -10.54
N LYS A 27 5.76 5.41 -10.94
CA LYS A 27 5.09 4.83 -12.11
C LYS A 27 3.58 4.75 -11.88
N ILE A 28 3.17 4.11 -10.79
CA ILE A 28 1.76 3.88 -10.44
C ILE A 28 1.01 5.20 -10.20
N ARG A 29 1.64 6.16 -9.53
CA ARG A 29 1.07 7.49 -9.27
C ARG A 29 0.82 8.29 -10.56
N ARG A 30 1.66 8.11 -11.59
CA ARG A 30 1.58 8.87 -12.86
C ARG A 30 0.71 8.20 -13.91
N GLU A 31 0.35 6.94 -13.73
CA GLU A 31 -0.56 6.23 -14.63
C GLU A 31 -1.89 7.01 -14.73
N LYS A 32 -2.50 7.07 -15.91
CA LYS A 32 -3.74 7.83 -16.12
C LYS A 32 -4.91 6.94 -16.52
N ASN A 33 -4.64 5.73 -17.00
CA ASN A 33 -5.67 4.78 -17.36
C ASN A 33 -6.30 4.17 -16.09
N PRO A 34 -7.59 4.44 -15.79
CA PRO A 34 -8.26 3.92 -14.60
C PRO A 34 -8.51 2.40 -14.65
N GLN A 35 -8.21 1.73 -15.77
CA GLN A 35 -8.29 0.27 -15.91
C GLN A 35 -6.92 -0.39 -16.01
N TYR A 36 -5.83 0.35 -15.75
CA TYR A 36 -4.47 -0.16 -15.91
C TYR A 36 -4.21 -1.46 -15.13
N LEU A 37 -4.86 -1.62 -13.97
CA LEU A 37 -4.75 -2.78 -13.09
C LEU A 37 -6.04 -3.60 -12.99
N SER A 38 -6.98 -3.45 -13.94
CA SER A 38 -8.28 -4.15 -13.92
C SER A 38 -8.20 -5.68 -13.91
N HIS A 39 -7.05 -6.22 -14.34
CA HIS A 39 -6.77 -7.64 -14.42
C HIS A 39 -6.13 -8.21 -13.14
N MET A 40 -5.98 -7.41 -12.07
CA MET A 40 -5.19 -7.79 -10.90
C MET A 40 -6.00 -7.77 -9.61
N LYS A 41 -5.77 -8.78 -8.77
CA LYS A 41 -6.20 -8.79 -7.38
C LYS A 41 -5.06 -8.35 -6.47
N TYR A 42 -5.36 -7.60 -5.43
CA TYR A 42 -4.32 -7.16 -4.49
C TYR A 42 -4.78 -7.08 -3.03
N THR A 43 -3.80 -6.98 -2.14
CA THR A 43 -3.96 -6.54 -0.75
C THR A 43 -2.69 -5.83 -0.29
N VAL A 44 -2.80 -4.98 0.74
CA VAL A 44 -1.68 -4.20 1.28
C VAL A 44 -1.51 -4.46 2.77
N LEU A 45 -0.28 -4.75 3.17
CA LEU A 45 0.18 -4.63 4.55
C LEU A 45 1.11 -3.42 4.65
N GLY A 46 0.62 -2.33 5.24
CA GLY A 46 1.44 -1.18 5.58
C GLY A 46 2.16 -1.40 6.90
N LEU A 47 3.44 -1.05 6.96
CA LEU A 47 4.24 -1.03 8.17
C LEU A 47 4.48 0.43 8.57
N GLY A 48 4.21 0.77 9.81
CA GLY A 48 4.40 2.11 10.32
C GLY A 48 4.47 2.14 11.83
N ASP A 49 4.47 3.34 12.37
CA ASP A 49 4.54 3.60 13.80
C ASP A 49 3.59 4.77 14.09
N THR A 50 2.63 4.57 14.99
CA THR A 50 1.60 5.58 15.33
C THR A 50 2.17 6.80 16.06
N ASN A 51 3.41 6.76 16.54
CA ASN A 51 4.11 7.94 17.06
C ASN A 51 4.47 8.95 15.95
N TYR A 52 4.37 8.57 14.68
CA TYR A 52 4.57 9.44 13.54
C TYR A 52 3.24 9.93 12.98
N SER A 53 3.18 11.21 12.59
CA SER A 53 1.95 11.86 12.10
C SER A 53 1.28 11.14 10.91
N ASN A 54 2.08 10.48 10.06
CA ASN A 54 1.62 9.84 8.82
C ASN A 54 1.68 8.31 8.91
N PHE A 55 0.98 7.74 9.90
CA PHE A 55 0.92 6.31 10.16
C PHE A 55 0.50 5.48 8.92
N CYS A 56 1.41 4.59 8.49
CA CYS A 56 1.25 3.71 7.32
C CYS A 56 0.90 4.42 6.00
N ASN A 57 1.22 5.71 5.86
CA ASN A 57 0.75 6.53 4.73
C ASN A 57 1.14 5.96 3.37
N CYS A 58 2.35 5.41 3.20
CA CYS A 58 2.76 4.82 1.92
C CYS A 58 1.84 3.65 1.50
N GLY A 59 1.51 2.76 2.44
CA GLY A 59 0.59 1.66 2.19
C GLY A 59 -0.82 2.16 1.88
N ARG A 60 -1.31 3.17 2.61
CA ARG A 60 -2.63 3.77 2.39
C ARG A 60 -2.77 4.43 1.02
N VAL A 61 -1.77 5.19 0.58
CA VAL A 61 -1.81 5.84 -0.75
C VAL A 61 -1.69 4.82 -1.88
N LEU A 62 -0.93 3.73 -1.68
CA LEU A 62 -0.84 2.64 -2.64
C LEU A 62 -2.17 1.89 -2.76
N ASP A 63 -2.77 1.55 -1.63
CA ASP A 63 -4.06 0.87 -1.55
C ASP A 63 -5.14 1.65 -2.31
N ARG A 64 -5.33 2.93 -1.98
CA ARG A 64 -6.22 3.82 -2.71
C ARG A 64 -5.90 3.88 -4.20
N ARG A 65 -4.61 3.99 -4.55
CA ARG A 65 -4.21 4.17 -5.94
C ARG A 65 -4.44 2.92 -6.79
N PHE A 66 -4.31 1.73 -6.21
CA PHE A 66 -4.58 0.47 -6.89
C PHE A 66 -6.07 0.33 -7.22
N GLU A 67 -6.94 0.69 -6.28
CA GLU A 67 -8.39 0.74 -6.49
C GLU A 67 -8.78 1.76 -7.57
N GLU A 68 -8.19 2.95 -7.57
CA GLU A 68 -8.38 3.97 -8.62
C GLU A 68 -7.93 3.51 -10.02
N LEU A 69 -7.02 2.53 -10.10
CA LEU A 69 -6.53 1.93 -11.34
C LEU A 69 -7.25 0.62 -11.72
N GLY A 70 -8.34 0.31 -11.00
CA GLY A 70 -9.24 -0.80 -11.32
C GLY A 70 -8.85 -2.14 -10.69
N ALA A 71 -7.81 -2.19 -9.86
CA ALA A 71 -7.45 -3.42 -9.17
C ALA A 71 -8.52 -3.80 -8.13
N THR A 72 -8.75 -5.10 -7.96
CA THR A 72 -9.74 -5.60 -7.00
C THR A 72 -9.05 -6.02 -5.70
N ARG A 73 -9.48 -5.46 -4.57
CA ARG A 73 -8.97 -5.88 -3.25
C ARG A 73 -9.56 -7.25 -2.89
N PHE A 74 -8.73 -8.29 -2.77
CA PHE A 74 -9.21 -9.65 -2.47
C PHE A 74 -9.20 -9.97 -0.96
N TYR A 75 -8.42 -9.22 -0.19
CA TYR A 75 -8.33 -9.32 1.27
C TYR A 75 -8.19 -7.91 1.86
N PRO A 76 -8.83 -7.60 3.01
CA PRO A 76 -8.73 -6.28 3.62
C PRO A 76 -7.28 -5.86 3.86
N SER A 77 -6.95 -4.62 3.52
CA SER A 77 -5.62 -4.06 3.80
C SER A 77 -5.44 -3.86 5.30
N ALA A 78 -4.22 -4.11 5.79
CA ALA A 78 -3.87 -4.09 7.21
C ALA A 78 -2.72 -3.12 7.47
N TRP A 79 -2.66 -2.62 8.71
CA TRP A 79 -1.70 -1.60 9.15
C TRP A 79 -1.00 -2.09 10.41
N ALA A 80 0.26 -2.50 10.28
CA ALA A 80 1.09 -2.92 11.41
C ALA A 80 1.69 -1.69 12.09
N ASP A 81 1.63 -1.68 13.41
CA ASP A 81 2.12 -0.59 14.25
C ASP A 81 3.32 -1.05 15.09
N ASP A 82 4.50 -0.53 14.78
CA ASP A 82 5.74 -0.81 15.49
C ASP A 82 5.72 -0.24 16.92
N ALA A 83 4.92 0.79 17.19
CA ALA A 83 4.83 1.43 18.51
C ALA A 83 4.33 0.49 19.61
N VAL A 84 3.49 -0.48 19.23
CA VAL A 84 2.81 -1.41 20.15
C VAL A 84 3.24 -2.86 19.93
N GLY A 85 4.20 -3.11 19.02
CA GLY A 85 4.56 -4.44 18.53
C GLY A 85 3.52 -5.06 17.59
N PHE A 86 3.82 -6.24 17.03
CA PHE A 86 2.91 -6.96 16.12
C PHE A 86 1.63 -7.44 16.83
N LEU A 87 0.63 -6.57 16.94
CA LEU A 87 -0.73 -6.94 17.33
C LEU A 87 -1.55 -7.24 16.07
N PHE A 88 -1.67 -8.52 15.74
CA PHE A 88 -2.74 -9.00 14.86
C PHE A 88 -4.06 -8.94 15.65
N ASN A 89 -4.75 -7.81 15.62
CA ASN A 89 -6.14 -7.77 16.06
C ASN A 89 -7.03 -8.14 14.87
N ASN A 90 -7.61 -9.35 14.96
CA ASN A 90 -8.73 -9.82 14.14
C ASN A 90 -9.94 -8.88 14.28
#